data_AF-A0A821IX83-F1
#
_entry.id   AF-A0A821IX83-F1
#
_cell.length_a   1.000
_cell.length_b   1.000
_cell.length_c   1.000
_cell.angle_alpha   90.00
_cell.angle_beta   90.00
_cell.angle_gamma   90.00
#
_symmetry.space_group_name_H-M   'P 1'
#
loop_
_entity.id
_entity.type
_entity.pdbx_description
1 polymer ?
#
loop_
_entity_poly.entity_id
_entity_poly.type
_entity_poly.pdbx_seq_one_letter_code
_entity_poly.pdbx_strand_id
1 'polypeptide(L)'
;MKIDSLQILLISTCRFGSLLTMSIRLNTRHLSTKNIKSSRLIHFQYGSKEDVGFKRLFKFFHKAFPLAFNRETFQRAYNASDISKTVYRTKYCCKVKIYGAILATSIFDSNQKRKLKILMLVENNQSLHAINTGKNLLLQMIETCKELENIMQIYAYVESTNIDGINFY
;
A
#
# COMPACT_ATOMS: atom_id res chain seq x y z
N MET A 1 -1.35 -22.90 7.84
CA MET A 1 -1.60 -23.28 6.41
C MET A 1 -0.88 -22.29 5.49
N LYS A 2 0.06 -22.71 4.62
CA LYS A 2 0.80 -21.79 3.74
C LYS A 2 -0.10 -21.27 2.60
N ILE A 3 -0.19 -19.95 2.43
CA ILE A 3 -1.01 -19.32 1.38
C ILE A 3 -0.25 -19.38 0.04
N ASP A 4 -0.67 -20.28 -0.85
CA ASP A 4 -0.05 -20.55 -2.15
C ASP A 4 -0.48 -19.58 -3.26
N SER A 5 -1.59 -18.85 -3.07
CA SER A 5 -2.03 -17.82 -4.00
C SER A 5 -2.75 -16.70 -3.26
N LEU A 6 -2.43 -15.46 -3.63
CA LEU A 6 -3.06 -14.25 -3.11
C LEU A 6 -3.74 -13.54 -4.27
N GLN A 7 -5.00 -13.13 -4.10
CA GLN A 7 -5.72 -12.41 -5.14
C GLN A 7 -5.73 -10.92 -4.83
N ILE A 8 -5.28 -10.08 -5.77
CA ILE A 8 -5.50 -8.63 -5.74
C ILE A 8 -6.70 -8.34 -6.63
N LEU A 9 -7.80 -7.89 -6.03
CA LEU A 9 -8.94 -7.36 -6.76
C LEU A 9 -8.77 -5.84 -6.88
N LEU A 10 -8.61 -5.38 -8.11
CA LEU A 10 -8.63 -3.96 -8.46
C LEU A 10 -10.07 -3.53 -8.68
N ILE A 11 -10.49 -2.55 -7.90
CA ILE A 11 -11.80 -1.94 -8.02
C ILE A 11 -11.60 -0.53 -8.58
N SER A 12 -12.03 -0.35 -9.82
CA SER A 12 -12.02 0.93 -10.52
C SER A 12 -13.43 1.51 -10.57
N THR A 13 -13.58 2.73 -10.06
CA THR A 13 -14.86 3.46 -10.09
C THR A 13 -14.85 4.43 -11.26
N CYS A 14 -15.70 4.20 -12.26
CA CYS A 14 -15.92 5.16 -13.35
C CYS A 14 -16.85 6.30 -12.89
N ARG A 15 -16.63 7.52 -13.38
CA ARG A 15 -17.50 8.71 -13.14
C ARG A 15 -18.98 8.50 -13.52
N PHE A 16 -19.31 7.45 -14.26
CA PHE A 16 -20.66 7.15 -14.76
C PHE A 16 -21.34 5.95 -14.08
N GLY A 17 -20.90 5.54 -12.89
CA GLY A 17 -21.59 4.55 -12.07
C GLY A 17 -21.36 3.08 -12.46
N SER A 18 -20.57 2.79 -13.49
CA SER A 18 -20.10 1.43 -13.78
C SER A 18 -18.85 1.11 -12.95
N LEU A 19 -18.91 0.00 -12.21
CA LEU A 19 -17.76 -0.58 -11.50
C LEU A 19 -17.02 -1.52 -12.45
N LEU A 20 -15.78 -1.18 -12.79
CA LEU A 20 -14.87 -2.11 -13.47
C LEU A 20 -14.08 -2.86 -12.39
N THR A 21 -14.32 -4.16 -12.26
CA THR A 21 -13.57 -5.03 -11.37
C THR A 21 -12.60 -5.88 -12.17
N MET A 22 -11.30 -5.71 -11.92
CA MET A 22 -10.25 -6.55 -12.50
C MET A 22 -9.64 -7.40 -11.40
N SER A 23 -9.50 -8.71 -11.64
CA SER A 23 -8.92 -9.64 -10.68
C SER A 23 -7.56 -10.11 -11.15
N ILE A 24 -6.52 -9.82 -10.38
CA ILE A 24 -5.17 -10.33 -10.59
C ILE A 24 -4.90 -11.41 -9.55
N ARG A 25 -4.59 -12.62 -10.01
CA ARG A 25 -4.17 -13.71 -9.12
C ARG A 25 -2.65 -13.76 -9.06
N LEU A 26 -2.09 -13.44 -7.90
CA LEU A 26 -0.66 -13.55 -7.65
C LEU A 26 -0.34 -14.97 -7.17
N ASN A 27 0.59 -15.62 -7.88
CA ASN A 27 1.23 -16.83 -7.38
C ASN A 27 2.31 -16.43 -6.36
N THR A 28 2.07 -16.73 -5.09
CA THR A 28 2.93 -16.30 -3.99
C THR A 28 4.16 -17.18 -3.78
N ARG A 29 4.26 -18.33 -4.46
CA ARG A 29 5.37 -19.28 -4.30
C ARG A 29 6.72 -18.77 -4.82
N HIS A 30 6.72 -17.79 -5.73
CA HIS A 30 7.95 -17.24 -6.33
C HIS A 30 8.21 -15.76 -5.99
N LEU A 31 7.34 -15.12 -5.21
CA LEU A 31 7.52 -13.73 -4.78
C LEU A 31 8.54 -13.68 -3.65
N SER A 32 9.77 -13.28 -3.99
CA SER A 32 10.90 -13.10 -3.08
C SER A 32 11.45 -11.69 -3.22
N THR A 33 11.63 -11.01 -2.09
CA THR A 33 12.34 -9.72 -2.02
C THR A 33 13.84 -9.80 -2.31
N LYS A 34 14.40 -11.02 -2.44
CA LYS A 34 15.86 -11.25 -2.54
C LYS A 34 16.53 -10.72 -3.82
N ASN A 35 15.78 -10.33 -4.86
CA ASN A 35 16.36 -9.92 -6.16
C ASN A 35 16.38 -8.42 -6.45
N ILE A 36 16.05 -7.55 -5.50
CA ILE A 36 16.08 -6.10 -5.73
C ILE A 36 17.41 -5.54 -5.21
N LYS A 37 18.49 -5.78 -5.97
CA LYS A 37 19.77 -5.10 -5.74
C LYS A 37 19.58 -3.62 -6.05
N SER A 38 19.52 -2.82 -4.98
CA SER A 38 19.52 -1.36 -5.03
C SER A 38 20.81 -0.87 -5.71
N SER A 39 20.72 -0.47 -6.97
CA SER A 39 21.76 0.30 -7.63
C SER A 39 21.69 1.76 -7.14
N ARG A 40 22.79 2.23 -6.54
CA ARG A 40 23.10 3.60 -6.08
C ARG A 40 22.33 4.12 -4.84
N LEU A 41 22.85 3.75 -3.66
CA LEU A 41 23.02 4.54 -2.40
C LEU A 41 22.02 5.70 -2.09
N ILE A 42 20.72 5.42 -2.11
CA ILE A 42 19.77 6.09 -1.21
C ILE A 42 19.23 5.01 -0.27
N HIS A 43 19.75 4.96 0.96
CA HIS A 43 19.25 4.02 1.98
C HIS A 43 17.86 4.46 2.43
N PHE A 44 16.83 3.86 1.84
CA PHE A 44 15.46 3.94 2.32
C PHE A 44 15.29 3.06 3.54
N GLN A 45 14.55 3.56 4.53
CA GLN A 45 14.08 2.81 5.68
C GLN A 45 12.65 2.36 5.38
N TYR A 46 12.33 1.14 5.81
CA TYR A 46 11.00 0.56 5.70
C TYR A 46 10.50 0.27 7.11
N GLY A 47 9.26 0.65 7.40
CA GLY A 47 8.70 0.51 8.74
C GLY A 47 7.18 0.51 8.75
N SER A 48 6.60 0.63 9.94
CA SER A 48 5.15 0.71 10.14
C SER A 48 4.64 2.16 10.06
N LYS A 49 3.34 2.35 10.31
CA LYS A 49 2.75 3.70 10.39
C LYS A 49 3.18 4.42 11.68
N GLU A 50 3.43 3.67 12.74
CA GLU A 50 3.87 4.17 14.07
C GLU A 50 5.25 4.80 14.02
N ASP A 51 6.20 4.22 13.28
CA ASP A 51 7.58 4.73 13.15
C ASP A 51 7.63 6.18 12.66
N VAL A 52 6.66 6.55 11.82
CA VAL A 52 6.58 7.87 11.20
C VAL A 52 5.60 8.79 11.95
N GLY A 53 4.52 8.21 12.45
CA GLY A 53 3.49 8.86 13.25
C GLY A 53 2.39 9.54 12.44
N PHE A 54 1.20 9.64 13.06
CA PHE A 54 -0.03 10.17 12.46
C PHE A 54 0.16 11.52 11.76
N LYS A 55 0.73 12.52 12.44
CA LYS A 55 0.84 13.90 11.92
C LYS A 55 1.59 13.98 10.59
N ARG A 56 2.64 13.17 10.43
CA ARG A 56 3.47 13.17 9.22
C ARG A 56 2.78 12.41 8.08
N LEU A 57 2.19 11.25 8.38
CA LEU A 57 1.42 10.48 7.40
C LEU A 57 0.17 11.23 6.93
N PHE A 58 -0.54 11.90 7.83
CA PHE A 58 -1.68 12.74 7.48
C PHE A 58 -1.28 13.83 6.48
N LYS A 59 -0.20 14.58 6.75
CA LYS A 59 0.30 15.60 5.82
C LYS A 59 0.70 15.00 4.47
N PHE A 60 1.26 13.80 4.45
CA PHE A 60 1.65 13.10 3.22
C PHE A 60 0.43 12.74 2.35
N PHE A 61 -0.59 12.10 2.94
CA PHE A 61 -1.82 11.75 2.22
C PHE A 61 -2.70 12.96 1.88
N HIS A 62 -2.84 13.91 2.80
CA HIS A 62 -3.62 15.13 2.56
C HIS A 62 -3.04 16.00 1.44
N LYS A 63 -1.70 15.97 1.23
CA LYS A 63 -1.09 16.67 0.09
C LYS A 63 -1.55 16.08 -1.25
N ALA A 64 -1.72 14.77 -1.34
CA ALA A 64 -2.13 14.09 -2.57
C ALA A 64 -3.67 14.08 -2.75
N PHE A 65 -4.41 13.94 -1.66
CA PHE A 65 -5.87 13.84 -1.68
C PHE A 65 -6.51 14.79 -0.64
N PRO A 66 -6.39 16.12 -0.83
CA PRO A 66 -6.85 17.09 0.17
C PRO A 66 -8.36 17.03 0.42
N LEU A 67 -9.14 16.68 -0.61
CA LEU A 67 -10.60 16.57 -0.52
C LEU A 67 -11.06 15.22 0.06
N ALA A 68 -10.27 14.14 -0.10
CA ALA A 68 -10.64 12.80 0.36
C ALA A 68 -10.32 12.57 1.84
N PHE A 69 -9.29 13.23 2.38
CA PHE A 69 -8.81 13.00 3.74
C PHE A 69 -8.82 14.25 4.59
N ASN A 70 -9.96 14.61 5.18
CA ASN A 70 -9.91 15.48 6.36
C ASN A 70 -9.25 14.72 7.55
N ARG A 71 -8.90 15.46 8.62
CA ARG A 71 -8.17 14.89 9.76
C ARG A 71 -8.88 13.71 10.41
N GLU A 72 -10.20 13.78 10.56
CA GLU A 72 -11.01 12.74 11.21
C GLU A 72 -11.11 11.46 10.38
N THR A 73 -11.37 11.60 9.07
CA THR A 73 -11.41 10.49 8.13
C THR A 73 -10.05 9.80 8.05
N PHE A 74 -8.96 10.57 8.02
CA PHE A 74 -7.63 9.98 8.04
C PHE A 74 -7.29 9.33 9.40
N GLN A 75 -7.75 9.87 10.54
CA GLN A 75 -7.57 9.24 11.85
C GLN A 75 -8.25 7.87 11.93
N ARG A 76 -9.46 7.74 11.38
CA ARG A 76 -10.16 6.45 11.29
C ARG A 76 -9.38 5.45 10.44
N ALA A 77 -8.92 5.87 9.25
CA ALA A 77 -8.12 5.02 8.38
C ALA A 77 -6.80 4.61 9.05
N TYR A 78 -6.11 5.56 9.67
CA TYR A 78 -4.86 5.32 10.41
C TYR A 78 -5.09 4.34 11.55
N ASN A 79 -6.15 4.46 12.34
CA ASN A 79 -6.40 3.55 13.46
C ASN A 79 -6.75 2.14 12.96
N ALA A 80 -7.55 2.04 11.90
CA ALA A 80 -7.98 0.76 11.34
C ALA A 80 -6.88 0.00 10.58
N SER A 81 -5.80 0.69 10.18
CA SER A 81 -4.80 0.11 9.30
C SER A 81 -3.76 -0.73 10.06
N ASP A 82 -3.88 -2.05 10.07
CA ASP A 82 -3.11 -2.97 10.92
C ASP A 82 -1.86 -3.56 10.26
N ILE A 83 -1.79 -3.62 8.92
CA ILE A 83 -0.64 -4.16 8.17
C ILE A 83 -0.04 -3.08 7.27
N SER A 84 0.17 -1.89 7.84
CA SER A 84 0.68 -0.77 7.06
C SER A 84 2.19 -0.85 6.88
N LYS A 85 2.69 -0.47 5.71
CA LYS A 85 4.13 -0.30 5.45
C LYS A 85 4.41 1.13 4.99
N THR A 86 5.51 1.69 5.44
CA THR A 86 5.96 3.03 5.06
C THR A 86 7.39 2.97 4.57
N VAL A 87 7.70 3.78 3.55
CA VAL A 87 9.06 4.04 3.08
C VAL A 87 9.41 5.46 3.45
N TYR A 88 10.47 5.61 4.23
CA TYR A 88 10.91 6.90 4.70
C TYR A 88 12.43 7.01 4.75
N ARG A 89 12.91 8.24 4.92
CA ARG A 89 14.30 8.54 5.23
C ARG A 89 14.33 9.52 6.38
N THR A 90 15.11 9.19 7.38
CA THR A 90 15.46 10.12 8.45
C THR A 90 16.63 10.98 7.97
N LYS A 91 16.42 12.29 7.88
CA LYS A 91 17.47 13.29 7.62
C LYS A 91 18.00 13.83 8.95
N TYR A 92 19.10 14.59 8.89
CA TYR A 92 19.68 15.31 10.04
C TYR A 92 18.61 16.06 10.85
N CYS A 93 18.77 16.09 12.18
CA CYS A 93 17.83 16.67 13.15
C CYS A 93 16.42 16.05 13.12
N CYS A 94 16.31 14.72 13.11
CA CYS A 94 15.05 13.96 13.25
C CYS A 94 13.96 14.28 12.20
N LYS A 95 14.36 14.86 11.06
CA LYS A 95 13.43 15.17 9.97
C LYS A 95 13.16 13.92 9.15
N VAL A 96 12.01 13.28 9.41
CA VAL A 96 11.53 12.14 8.62
C VAL A 96 10.86 12.65 7.34
N LYS A 97 11.38 12.22 6.18
CA LYS A 97 10.73 12.38 4.87
C LYS A 97 10.11 11.06 4.43
N ILE A 98 8.82 11.07 4.12
CA ILE A 98 8.07 9.91 3.60
C ILE A 98 8.17 9.92 2.08
N TYR A 99 8.45 8.77 1.48
CA TYR A 99 8.51 8.55 0.03
C TYR A 99 7.40 7.63 -0.47
N GLY A 100 6.81 6.83 0.40
CA GLY A 100 5.62 6.07 0.08
C GLY A 100 5.00 5.46 1.33
N ALA A 101 3.72 5.15 1.26
CA ALA A 101 2.99 4.48 2.32
C ALA A 101 1.88 3.63 1.71
N ILE A 102 1.69 2.44 2.28
CA ILE A 102 0.53 1.59 2.05
C ILE A 102 -0.18 1.40 3.39
N LEU A 103 -1.43 1.87 3.46
CA LEU A 103 -2.32 1.66 4.60
C LEU A 103 -3.21 0.47 4.27
N ALA A 104 -3.07 -0.62 5.02
CA ALA A 104 -3.85 -1.83 4.85
C ALA A 104 -4.81 -1.99 6.03
N THR A 105 -6.11 -2.07 5.75
CA THR A 105 -7.17 -2.26 6.74
C THR A 105 -7.80 -3.63 6.58
N SER A 106 -7.92 -4.37 7.67
CA SER A 106 -8.62 -5.65 7.66
C SER A 106 -10.13 -5.50 7.53
N ILE A 107 -10.71 -6.38 6.71
CA ILE A 107 -12.15 -6.55 6.53
C ILE A 107 -12.43 -8.03 6.71
N PHE A 108 -13.45 -8.38 7.47
CA PHE A 108 -13.87 -9.77 7.66
C PHE A 108 -15.12 -10.03 6.83
N ASP A 109 -15.13 -11.13 6.08
CA ASP A 109 -16.36 -11.58 5.43
C ASP A 109 -17.29 -12.31 6.40
N SER A 110 -18.47 -12.71 5.92
CA SER A 110 -19.47 -13.44 6.71
C SER A 110 -18.96 -14.77 7.27
N ASN A 111 -17.88 -15.33 6.70
CA ASN A 111 -17.24 -16.55 7.16
C ASN A 111 -16.02 -16.28 8.06
N GLN A 112 -15.87 -15.05 8.57
CA GLN A 112 -14.72 -14.60 9.37
C GLN A 112 -13.38 -14.71 8.64
N LYS A 113 -13.39 -14.79 7.30
CA LYS A 113 -12.14 -14.77 6.53
C LYS A 113 -11.66 -13.34 6.40
N ARG A 114 -10.40 -13.14 6.77
CA ARG A 114 -9.74 -11.84 6.72
C ARG A 114 -9.38 -11.49 5.28
N LYS A 115 -9.78 -10.30 4.87
CA LYS A 115 -9.44 -9.65 3.61
C LYS A 115 -8.78 -8.32 3.93
N LEU A 116 -8.00 -7.77 3.00
CA LEU A 116 -7.38 -6.47 3.19
C LEU A 116 -7.90 -5.47 2.19
N LYS A 117 -8.22 -4.27 2.66
CA LYS A 117 -8.39 -3.09 1.80
C LYS A 117 -7.15 -2.23 1.91
N ILE A 118 -6.56 -1.89 0.77
CA ILE A 118 -5.33 -1.12 0.72
C ILE A 118 -5.52 0.25 0.08
N LEU A 119 -4.80 1.22 0.62
CA LEU A 119 -4.61 2.54 0.06
C LEU A 119 -3.11 2.78 -0.02
N MET A 120 -2.58 2.91 -1.23
CA MET A 120 -1.16 3.15 -1.47
C MET A 120 -0.93 4.52 -2.10
N LEU A 121 0.09 5.23 -1.60
CA LEU A 121 0.56 6.49 -2.16
C LEU A 121 2.08 6.46 -2.21
N VAL A 122 2.66 6.83 -3.35
CA VAL A 122 4.11 6.96 -3.55
C VAL A 122 4.42 8.36 -4.08
N GLU A 123 5.45 9.01 -3.52
CA GLU A 123 5.89 10.34 -3.94
C GLU A 123 6.56 10.25 -5.32
N ASN A 124 5.94 10.85 -6.34
CA ASN A 124 6.47 10.85 -7.70
C ASN A 124 7.48 11.98 -7.90
N ASN A 125 8.76 11.72 -7.63
CA ASN A 125 9.84 12.63 -8.02
C ASN A 125 10.58 12.15 -9.28
N GLN A 126 10.52 10.85 -9.60
CA GLN A 126 10.99 10.21 -10.84
C GLN A 126 10.19 8.91 -11.04
N SER A 127 9.55 8.72 -12.20
CA SER A 127 8.54 7.66 -12.42
C SER A 127 9.05 6.24 -12.12
N LEU A 128 10.27 5.90 -12.56
CA LEU A 128 10.85 4.58 -12.33
C LEU A 128 11.14 4.30 -10.85
N HIS A 129 11.62 5.28 -10.10
CA HIS A 129 11.87 5.13 -8.67
C HIS A 129 10.57 5.01 -7.87
N ALA A 130 9.52 5.73 -8.27
CA ALA A 130 8.21 5.62 -7.66
C ALA A 130 7.61 4.21 -7.87
N ILE A 131 7.71 3.67 -9.09
CA ILE A 131 7.26 2.30 -9.39
C ILE A 131 8.00 1.27 -8.53
N ASN A 132 9.33 1.36 -8.45
CA ASN A 132 10.13 0.42 -7.64
C ASN A 132 9.81 0.55 -6.14
N THR A 133 9.59 1.77 -5.64
CA THR A 133 9.19 2.01 -4.24
C THR A 133 7.81 1.40 -3.96
N GLY A 134 6.85 1.61 -4.85
CA GLY A 134 5.52 1.00 -4.75
C GLY A 134 5.58 -0.53 -4.77
N LYS A 135 6.36 -1.11 -5.68
CA LYS A 135 6.57 -2.57 -5.75
C LYS A 135 7.13 -3.11 -4.45
N ASN A 136 8.15 -2.47 -3.88
CA ASN A 136 8.75 -2.90 -2.62
C ASN A 136 7.75 -2.80 -1.45
N LEU A 137 6.97 -1.72 -1.37
CA LEU A 137 5.92 -1.56 -0.38
C LEU A 137 4.88 -2.68 -0.46
N LEU A 138 4.38 -2.95 -1.67
CA LEU A 138 3.39 -4.00 -1.90
C LEU A 138 3.95 -5.38 -1.55
N LEU A 139 5.18 -5.69 -1.98
CA LEU A 139 5.85 -6.96 -1.68
C LEU A 139 6.03 -7.18 -0.18
N GLN A 140 6.52 -6.18 0.56
CA GLN A 140 6.68 -6.31 2.02
C GLN A 140 5.35 -6.50 2.75
N MET A 141 4.30 -5.82 2.31
CA MET A 141 2.97 -6.05 2.86
C MET A 141 2.49 -7.47 2.54
N ILE A 142 2.70 -7.96 1.31
CA ILE A 142 2.37 -9.33 0.91
C ILE A 142 3.15 -10.35 1.74
N GLU A 143 4.43 -10.13 2.01
CA GLU A 143 5.24 -10.99 2.90
C GLU A 143 4.61 -11.07 4.29
N THR A 144 4.23 -9.95 4.90
CA THR A 144 3.48 -9.95 6.17
C THR A 144 2.13 -10.67 6.06
N CYS A 145 1.43 -10.58 4.92
CA CYS A 145 0.19 -11.33 4.70
C CYS A 145 0.41 -12.85 4.63
N LYS A 146 1.56 -13.32 4.14
CA LYS A 146 1.90 -14.75 4.10
C LYS A 146 2.15 -15.31 5.49
N GLU A 147 2.75 -14.50 6.37
CA GLU A 147 3.01 -14.85 7.77
C GLU A 147 1.71 -14.89 8.59
N LEU A 148 0.78 -13.98 8.27
CA LEU A 148 -0.53 -13.93 8.89
C LEU A 148 -1.48 -14.92 8.22
N GLU A 149 -1.58 -16.12 8.79
CA GLU A 149 -2.53 -17.13 8.32
C GLU A 149 -3.95 -16.51 8.23
N ASN A 150 -4.66 -16.76 7.12
CA ASN A 150 -6.03 -16.33 6.78
C ASN A 150 -6.23 -15.09 5.88
N ILE A 151 -5.19 -14.44 5.34
CA ILE A 151 -5.37 -13.34 4.39
C ILE A 151 -5.27 -13.83 2.93
N MET A 152 -6.41 -14.10 2.29
CA MET A 152 -6.42 -14.65 0.92
C MET A 152 -6.73 -13.63 -0.18
N GLN A 153 -7.25 -12.45 0.17
CA GLN A 153 -7.68 -11.44 -0.80
C GLN A 153 -7.29 -10.02 -0.34
N ILE A 154 -6.79 -9.23 -1.30
CA ILE A 154 -6.48 -7.80 -1.15
C ILE A 154 -7.34 -7.02 -2.14
N TYR A 155 -8.03 -5.99 -1.68
CA TYR A 155 -8.77 -5.02 -2.47
C TYR A 155 -7.96 -3.74 -2.61
N ALA A 156 -7.60 -3.39 -3.83
CA ALA A 156 -6.98 -2.12 -4.19
C ALA A 156 -8.01 -1.25 -4.90
N TYR A 157 -8.18 -0.02 -4.42
CA TYR A 157 -9.06 0.97 -5.05
C TYR A 157 -8.20 1.96 -5.83
N VAL A 158 -8.49 2.11 -7.11
CA VAL A 158 -7.77 3.00 -8.03
C VAL A 158 -8.79 3.77 -8.84
N GLU A 159 -8.60 5.08 -8.99
CA GLU A 159 -9.47 5.88 -9.86
C GLU A 159 -9.34 5.38 -11.30
N SER A 160 -10.47 5.31 -12.03
CA SER A 160 -10.48 4.81 -13.41
C SER A 160 -9.60 5.61 -14.37
N THR A 161 -9.33 6.87 -14.03
CA THR A 161 -8.46 7.78 -14.78
C THR A 161 -6.98 7.59 -14.48
N ASN A 162 -6.62 6.86 -13.42
CA ASN A 162 -5.25 6.60 -13.04
C ASN A 162 -4.72 5.34 -13.74
N ILE A 163 -4.48 5.47 -15.05
CA ILE A 163 -4.00 4.38 -15.93
C ILE A 163 -2.67 3.81 -15.42
N ASP A 164 -1.75 4.67 -14.96
CA ASP A 164 -0.47 4.24 -14.41
C ASP A 164 -0.64 3.39 -13.15
N GLY A 165 -1.58 3.75 -12.29
CA GLY A 165 -1.95 2.98 -11.10
C GLY A 165 -2.56 1.62 -11.46
N ILE A 166 -3.41 1.57 -12.48
CA ILE A 166 -3.99 0.31 -12.97
C ILE A 166 -2.89 -0.59 -13.54
N ASN A 167 -2.00 -0.05 -14.36
CA ASN A 167 -0.88 -0.80 -14.96
C ASN A 167 0.20 -1.20 -13.93
N PHE A 168 0.28 -0.49 -12.81
CA PHE A 168 1.20 -0.80 -11.74
C PHE A 168 0.84 -2.11 -11.02
N TYR A 169 -0.46 -2.35 -10.78
CA TYR A 169 -0.96 -3.52 -10.06
C TYR A 169 -1.04 -4.75 -10.95
#